data_AF-Q17LT0-F1
#
_entry.id   AF-Q17LT0-F1
#
_cell.length_a   1.000
_cell.length_b   1.000
_cell.length_c   1.000
_cell.angle_alpha   90.00
_cell.angle_beta   90.00
_cell.angle_gamma   90.00
#
_symmetry.space_group_name_H-M   'P 1'
#
loop_
_entity.id
_entity.type
_entity.pdbx_description
1 polymer ?
#
loop_
_entity_poly.entity_id
_entity_poly.type
_entity_poly.pdbx_seq_one_letter_code
_entity_poly.pdbx_strand_id
1 'polypeptide(L)'
;MRGEIPAELRSKGPTMIHLNLKDNRHEDYVKRSAPFRAFGGSGQTLGSPAPNVVESASAAVGNSEENEKKATSSLQVDESQPTTNLQIRLADGSRLSARFNQSHTIDNVRQYITNARPQYASASFALMTTFPPKELADGSQSLKDAGLLNAAIMQRMK
;
A
#
# COMPACT_ATOMS: atom_id res chain seq x y z
N MET A 1 -29.61 -36.89 -5.42
CA MET A 1 -29.17 -35.55 -5.00
C MET A 1 -29.48 -35.40 -3.51
N ARG A 2 -28.45 -35.19 -2.68
CA ARG A 2 -28.63 -34.96 -1.23
C ARG A 2 -29.12 -33.52 -1.04
N GLY A 3 -30.23 -33.32 -0.32
CA GLY A 3 -30.66 -31.99 0.08
C GLY A 3 -29.75 -31.49 1.19
N GLU A 4 -28.95 -30.47 0.91
CA GLU A 4 -28.15 -29.80 1.93
C GLU A 4 -28.87 -28.53 2.41
N ILE A 5 -28.87 -28.32 3.72
CA ILE A 5 -29.44 -27.11 4.33
C ILE A 5 -28.47 -25.94 4.05
N PRO A 6 -28.94 -24.86 3.39
CA PRO A 6 -28.14 -23.66 3.16
C PRO A 6 -27.54 -23.09 4.45
N ALA A 7 -26.29 -22.66 4.40
CA ALA A 7 -25.55 -22.17 5.57
C ALA A 7 -26.27 -21.03 6.30
N GLU A 8 -26.95 -20.15 5.55
CA GLU A 8 -27.73 -19.02 6.08
C GLU A 8 -28.87 -19.44 7.01
N LEU A 9 -29.41 -20.65 6.82
CA LEU A 9 -30.52 -21.18 7.62
C LEU A 9 -30.04 -21.97 8.85
N ARG A 10 -28.80 -22.48 8.84
CA ARG A 10 -28.23 -23.21 9.98
C ARG A 10 -28.07 -22.33 11.23
N SER A 11 -27.90 -21.02 11.04
CA SER A 11 -27.67 -20.06 12.12
C SER A 11 -28.95 -19.60 12.84
N LYS A 12 -30.15 -19.87 12.30
CA LYS A 12 -31.42 -19.31 12.82
C LYS A 12 -32.17 -20.19 13.84
N GLY A 13 -31.55 -21.27 14.30
CA GLY A 13 -32.14 -22.17 15.31
C GLY A 13 -33.39 -22.91 14.81
N PRO A 14 -34.07 -23.69 15.68
CA PRO A 14 -35.23 -24.51 15.32
C PRO A 14 -36.50 -23.64 15.19
N THR A 15 -36.52 -22.74 14.21
CA THR A 15 -37.69 -21.92 13.86
C THR A 15 -38.40 -22.52 12.65
N MET A 16 -39.74 -22.41 12.59
CA MET A 16 -40.50 -22.90 11.44
C MET A 16 -40.32 -21.93 10.26
N ILE A 17 -39.64 -22.39 9.20
CA ILE A 17 -39.31 -21.57 8.03
C ILE A 17 -40.13 -22.06 6.84
N HIS A 18 -40.94 -21.16 6.26
CA HIS A 18 -41.68 -21.45 5.04
C HIS A 18 -40.74 -21.33 3.84
N LEU A 19 -40.44 -22.46 3.21
CA LEU A 19 -39.51 -22.55 2.09
C LEU A 19 -40.28 -22.64 0.78
N ASN A 20 -40.00 -21.73 -0.15
CA ASN A 20 -40.46 -21.84 -1.53
C ASN A 20 -39.24 -22.16 -2.41
N LEU A 21 -39.21 -23.36 -2.99
CA LEU A 21 -38.16 -23.79 -3.91
C LEU A 21 -38.60 -23.48 -5.34
N LYS A 22 -37.94 -22.53 -5.98
CA LYS A 22 -38.09 -22.31 -7.42
C LYS A 22 -37.09 -23.19 -8.16
N ASP A 23 -37.59 -24.16 -8.92
CA ASP A 23 -36.76 -25.04 -9.74
C ASP A 23 -36.44 -24.36 -11.08
N ASN A 24 -35.18 -23.95 -11.24
CA ASN A 24 -34.66 -23.32 -12.45
C ASN A 24 -33.70 -24.23 -13.23
N ARG A 25 -33.74 -25.56 -13.03
CA ARG A 25 -32.78 -26.51 -13.65
C ARG A 25 -32.79 -26.53 -15.19
N HIS A 26 -33.85 -26.05 -15.81
CA HIS A 26 -34.00 -25.99 -17.26
C HIS A 26 -33.65 -24.62 -17.85
N GLU A 27 -33.23 -23.66 -17.02
CA GLU A 27 -32.80 -22.33 -17.46
C GLU A 27 -31.27 -22.27 -17.51
N ASP A 28 -30.71 -21.80 -18.61
CA ASP A 28 -29.28 -21.50 -18.70
C ASP A 28 -28.93 -20.34 -17.74
N TYR A 29 -27.87 -20.51 -16.94
CA TYR A 29 -27.47 -19.52 -15.94
C TYR A 29 -26.99 -18.22 -16.61
N VAL A 30 -27.74 -17.13 -16.43
CA VAL A 30 -27.32 -15.79 -16.85
C VAL A 30 -26.70 -15.05 -15.67
N LYS A 31 -25.38 -14.80 -15.74
CA LYS A 31 -24.71 -13.93 -14.77
C LYS A 31 -25.33 -12.54 -14.83
N ARG A 32 -25.83 -12.03 -13.70
CA ARG A 32 -26.35 -10.65 -13.62
C ARG A 32 -25.28 -9.69 -14.14
N SER A 33 -25.62 -8.86 -15.12
CA SER A 33 -24.67 -7.90 -15.68
C SER A 33 -24.16 -6.98 -14.57
N ALA A 34 -22.87 -6.65 -14.60
CA ALA A 34 -22.31 -5.69 -13.67
C ALA A 34 -23.09 -4.36 -13.75
N PRO A 35 -23.30 -3.64 -12.63
CA PRO A 35 -23.98 -2.37 -12.64
C PRO A 35 -23.26 -1.38 -13.58
N PHE A 36 -24.04 -0.67 -14.38
CA PHE A 36 -23.53 0.32 -15.35
C PHE A 36 -22.75 1.43 -14.63
N ARG A 37 -21.51 1.66 -15.05
CA ARG A 37 -20.64 2.70 -14.50
C ARG A 37 -20.55 3.86 -15.50
N ALA A 38 -21.42 4.87 -15.32
CA ALA A 38 -21.61 5.97 -16.26
C ALA A 38 -20.40 6.91 -16.41
N PHE A 39 -19.61 7.07 -15.34
CA PHE A 39 -18.42 7.91 -15.33
C PHE A 39 -17.22 7.09 -14.86
N GLY A 40 -16.24 6.92 -15.75
CA GLY A 40 -14.98 6.27 -15.47
C GLY A 40 -13.85 7.06 -16.12
N GLY A 41 -12.83 7.38 -15.36
CA GLY A 41 -11.66 8.14 -15.81
C GLY A 41 -10.85 8.61 -14.61
N SER A 42 -9.55 8.81 -14.79
CA SER A 42 -8.68 9.47 -13.82
C SER A 42 -8.77 10.99 -14.01
N GLY A 43 -9.05 11.74 -12.93
CA GLY A 43 -8.99 13.20 -12.96
C GLY A 43 -7.57 13.71 -12.76
N GLN A 44 -7.17 14.76 -13.50
CA GLN A 44 -5.89 15.46 -13.33
C GLN A 44 -6.18 16.91 -12.93
N THR A 45 -5.54 17.40 -11.87
CA THR A 45 -5.70 18.78 -11.38
C THR A 45 -4.70 19.73 -12.05
N LEU A 46 -5.16 20.88 -12.55
CA LEU A 46 -4.36 21.84 -13.34
C LEU A 46 -3.84 23.04 -12.52
N GLY A 47 -3.46 22.84 -11.25
CA GLY A 47 -3.28 23.95 -10.30
C GLY A 47 -2.07 23.90 -9.35
N SER A 48 -0.86 23.58 -9.82
CA SER A 48 0.38 23.70 -9.00
C SER A 48 1.58 24.09 -9.87
N PRO A 49 2.52 24.94 -9.39
CA PRO A 49 3.65 25.40 -10.18
C PRO A 49 4.80 24.39 -10.09
N ALA A 50 4.77 23.39 -10.97
CA ALA A 50 5.95 22.73 -11.55
C ALA A 50 5.46 21.62 -12.51
N PRO A 51 5.89 21.59 -13.78
CA PRO A 51 5.65 20.44 -14.62
C PRO A 51 6.47 19.28 -14.08
N ASN A 52 5.81 18.28 -13.49
CA ASN A 52 6.44 17.00 -13.22
C ASN A 52 6.67 16.35 -14.59
N VAL A 53 7.93 16.28 -15.03
CA VAL A 53 8.31 15.58 -16.27
C VAL A 53 8.01 14.10 -16.04
N VAL A 54 6.80 13.68 -16.41
CA VAL A 54 6.47 12.28 -16.63
C VAL A 54 7.14 11.88 -17.93
N GLU A 55 8.40 11.48 -17.84
CA GLU A 55 8.95 10.59 -18.85
C GLU A 55 8.05 9.36 -18.89
N SER A 56 7.46 9.14 -20.06
CA SER A 56 6.68 7.96 -20.38
C SER A 56 7.61 6.76 -20.42
N ALA A 57 8.05 6.28 -19.26
CA ALA A 57 8.65 4.97 -19.13
C ALA A 57 7.51 3.95 -19.22
N SER A 58 7.16 3.60 -20.45
CA SER A 58 6.50 2.34 -20.74
C SER A 58 7.32 1.21 -20.11
N ALA A 59 6.62 0.28 -19.45
CA ALA A 59 7.09 -1.00 -18.93
C ALA A 59 7.85 -1.01 -17.59
N ALA A 60 7.11 -1.07 -16.46
CA ALA A 60 7.40 -1.98 -15.35
C ALA A 60 6.24 -2.03 -14.32
N VAL A 61 4.99 -2.23 -14.77
CA VAL A 61 3.85 -2.42 -13.84
C VAL A 61 3.92 -3.79 -13.11
N GLY A 62 4.95 -4.62 -13.38
CA GLY A 62 5.12 -5.94 -12.79
C GLY A 62 6.19 -6.07 -11.69
N ASN A 63 7.07 -5.08 -11.48
CA ASN A 63 8.26 -5.26 -10.62
C ASN A 63 8.22 -4.51 -9.29
N SER A 64 7.24 -3.62 -9.08
CA SER A 64 7.14 -2.80 -7.87
C SER A 64 6.98 -3.63 -6.59
N GLU A 65 6.11 -4.63 -6.61
CA GLU A 65 5.87 -5.50 -5.45
C GLU A 65 7.04 -6.46 -5.18
N GLU A 66 7.69 -6.95 -6.23
CA GLU A 66 8.86 -7.82 -6.08
C GLU A 66 10.07 -7.05 -5.55
N ASN A 67 10.26 -5.81 -6.00
CA ASN A 67 11.29 -4.93 -5.49
C ASN A 67 11.03 -4.53 -4.03
N GLU A 68 9.77 -4.34 -3.64
CA GLU A 68 9.38 -4.12 -2.24
C GLU A 68 9.70 -5.35 -1.36
N LYS A 69 9.40 -6.56 -1.84
CA LYS A 69 9.75 -7.81 -1.15
C LYS A 69 11.27 -7.99 -1.03
N LYS A 70 12.03 -7.64 -2.07
CA LYS A 70 13.50 -7.63 -2.04
C LYS A 70 14.05 -6.57 -1.08
N ALA A 71 13.47 -5.38 -1.07
CA ALA A 71 13.89 -4.30 -0.18
C ALA A 71 13.59 -4.61 1.29
N THR A 72 12.42 -5.19 1.59
CA THR A 72 12.05 -5.63 2.94
C THR A 72 12.90 -6.80 3.43
N SER A 73 13.28 -7.73 2.56
CA SER A 73 14.21 -8.81 2.92
C SER A 73 15.67 -8.35 3.05
N SER A 74 16.07 -7.31 2.32
CA SER A 74 17.37 -6.66 2.51
C SER A 74 17.47 -5.89 3.84
N LEU A 75 16.33 -5.47 4.40
CA LEU A 75 16.26 -4.94 5.75
C LEU A 75 16.35 -6.09 6.76
N GLN A 76 17.52 -6.28 7.34
CA GLN A 76 17.70 -7.17 8.49
C GLN A 76 17.00 -6.59 9.72
N VAL A 77 15.73 -6.93 9.89
CA VAL A 77 14.94 -6.63 11.08
C VAL A 77 15.23 -7.70 12.12
N ASP A 78 15.54 -7.27 13.35
CA ASP A 78 15.82 -8.16 14.48
C ASP A 78 14.61 -8.12 15.41
N GLU A 79 13.87 -9.23 15.50
CA GLU A 79 12.67 -9.33 16.32
C GLU A 79 12.96 -9.26 17.83
N SER A 80 14.22 -9.45 18.23
CA SER A 80 14.67 -9.33 19.63
C SER A 80 14.82 -7.88 20.07
N GLN A 81 14.90 -6.95 19.11
CA GLN A 81 15.03 -5.51 19.36
C GLN A 81 13.69 -4.80 19.19
N PRO A 82 13.50 -3.64 19.85
CA PRO A 82 12.27 -2.88 19.69
C PRO A 82 12.13 -2.44 18.22
N THR A 83 11.03 -2.86 17.61
CA THR A 83 10.70 -2.54 16.21
C THR A 83 9.72 -1.37 16.12
N THR A 84 9.75 -0.67 14.99
CA THR A 84 8.89 0.44 14.60
C THR A 84 8.35 0.20 13.20
N ASN A 85 7.11 0.60 12.93
CA ASN A 85 6.52 0.53 11.60
C ASN A 85 6.52 1.91 10.96
N LEU A 86 7.20 2.06 9.83
CA LEU A 86 7.34 3.34 9.16
C LEU A 86 6.47 3.39 7.90
N GLN A 87 5.63 4.41 7.82
CA GLN A 87 4.89 4.70 6.61
C GLN A 87 5.62 5.77 5.80
N ILE A 88 5.92 5.47 4.54
CA ILE A 88 6.60 6.37 3.63
C ILE A 88 5.64 6.75 2.51
N ARG A 89 5.35 8.03 2.37
CA ARG A 89 4.63 8.60 1.22
C ARG A 89 5.65 9.05 0.20
N LEU A 90 5.62 8.44 -0.98
CA LEU A 90 6.52 8.76 -2.08
C LEU A 90 5.98 9.94 -2.89
N ALA A 91 6.84 10.58 -3.68
CA ALA A 91 6.46 11.72 -4.52
C ALA A 91 5.56 11.34 -5.71
N ASP A 92 5.55 10.06 -6.11
CA ASP A 92 4.61 9.50 -7.10
C ASP A 92 3.18 9.33 -6.55
N GLY A 93 2.96 9.63 -5.26
CA GLY A 93 1.68 9.46 -4.57
C GLY A 93 1.46 8.06 -4.01
N SER A 94 2.35 7.10 -4.28
CA SER A 94 2.29 5.77 -3.71
C SER A 94 2.76 5.76 -2.24
N ARG A 95 2.39 4.69 -1.53
CA ARG A 95 2.70 4.51 -0.11
C ARG A 95 3.49 3.22 0.06
N LEU A 96 4.65 3.32 0.70
CA LEU A 96 5.41 2.17 1.19
C LEU A 96 5.21 2.05 2.70
N SER A 97 5.14 0.81 3.19
CA SER A 97 5.17 0.51 4.62
C SER A 97 6.22 -0.54 4.88
N ALA A 98 7.13 -0.28 5.81
CA ALA A 98 8.15 -1.25 6.20
C ALA A 98 8.39 -1.21 7.70
N ARG A 99 8.82 -2.36 8.21
CA ARG A 99 9.15 -2.56 9.61
C ARG A 99 10.66 -2.39 9.77
N PHE A 100 11.06 -1.62 10.78
CA PHE A 100 12.45 -1.23 11.04
C PHE A 100 12.75 -1.38 12.53
N ASN A 101 13.95 -1.77 12.93
CA ASN A 101 14.40 -1.59 14.31
C ASN A 101 14.56 -0.11 14.67
N GLN A 102 14.31 0.24 15.94
CA GLN A 102 14.49 1.62 16.44
C GLN A 102 15.94 2.12 16.31
N SER A 103 16.90 1.20 16.24
CA SER A 103 18.34 1.45 16.09
C SER A 103 18.76 1.81 14.66
N HIS A 104 17.90 1.60 13.66
CA HIS A 104 18.25 1.95 12.28
C HIS A 104 18.31 3.46 12.07
N THR A 105 19.08 3.86 11.08
CA THR A 105 19.27 5.26 10.69
C THR A 105 18.35 5.69 9.56
N ILE A 106 18.25 6.99 9.34
CA ILE A 106 17.51 7.57 8.22
C ILE A 106 18.11 7.16 6.86
N ASP A 107 19.42 6.92 6.80
CA ASP A 107 20.07 6.39 5.59
C ASP A 107 19.54 4.99 5.21
N ASN A 108 19.32 4.11 6.18
CA ASN A 108 18.71 2.80 5.93
C ASN A 108 17.31 2.95 5.29
N VAL A 109 16.54 3.96 5.68
CA VAL A 109 15.24 4.26 5.06
C VAL A 109 15.41 4.74 3.62
N ARG A 110 16.42 5.57 3.33
CA ARG A 110 16.73 6.02 1.97
C ARG A 110 17.15 4.84 1.08
N GLN A 111 17.99 3.95 1.60
CA GLN A 111 18.39 2.72 0.91
C GLN A 111 17.18 1.82 0.64
N TYR A 112 16.29 1.66 1.62
CA TYR A 112 15.04 0.92 1.42
C TYR A 112 14.18 1.49 0.29
N ILE A 113 13.98 2.80 0.25
CA ILE A 113 13.23 3.47 -0.82
C ILE A 113 13.90 3.23 -2.18
N THR A 114 15.22 3.34 -2.23
CA THR A 114 16.02 3.14 -3.45
C THR A 114 15.93 1.70 -3.96
N ASN A 115 15.97 0.72 -3.06
CA ASN A 115 15.82 -0.70 -3.40
C ASN A 115 14.38 -1.03 -3.85
N ALA A 116 13.38 -0.47 -3.17
CA ALA A 116 11.96 -0.69 -3.50
C ALA A 116 11.56 0.00 -4.81
N ARG A 117 12.20 1.14 -5.11
CA ARG A 117 11.94 1.99 -6.28
C ARG A 117 13.27 2.49 -6.84
N PRO A 118 13.89 1.71 -7.75
CA PRO A 118 15.16 2.07 -8.39
C PRO A 118 15.12 3.43 -9.12
N GLN A 119 13.94 3.88 -9.54
CA GLN A 119 13.72 5.21 -10.13
C GLN A 119 14.19 6.37 -9.22
N TYR A 120 14.19 6.19 -7.90
CA TYR A 120 14.64 7.21 -6.96
C TYR A 120 16.14 7.10 -6.63
N ALA A 121 16.85 6.09 -7.13
CA ALA A 121 18.29 5.96 -6.97
C ALA A 121 19.05 7.14 -7.59
N SER A 122 18.57 7.60 -8.75
CA SER A 122 19.17 8.69 -9.50
C SER A 122 18.59 10.07 -9.15
N ALA A 123 17.58 10.13 -8.29
CA ALA A 123 16.85 11.35 -7.95
C ALA A 123 17.28 11.91 -6.59
N SER A 124 17.46 13.23 -6.51
CA SER A 124 17.68 13.90 -5.22
C SER A 124 16.34 14.15 -4.53
N PHE A 125 16.14 13.57 -3.34
CA PHE A 125 14.94 13.78 -2.54
C PHE A 125 15.27 14.04 -1.07
N ALA A 126 14.39 14.81 -0.42
CA ALA A 126 14.39 15.04 1.01
C ALA A 126 13.28 14.22 1.68
N LEU A 127 13.53 13.77 2.91
CA LEU A 127 12.53 13.12 3.75
C LEU A 127 12.03 14.12 4.79
N MET A 128 10.72 14.25 4.92
CA MET A 128 10.06 15.18 5.84
C MET A 128 9.05 14.44 6.71
N THR A 129 8.96 14.80 7.98
CA THR A 129 7.91 14.27 8.87
C THR A 129 6.55 14.90 8.57
N THR A 130 5.46 14.17 8.82
CA THR A 130 4.11 14.72 8.58
C THR A 130 3.64 15.67 9.66
N PHE A 131 4.02 15.43 10.93
CA PHE A 131 3.61 16.32 12.03
C PHE A 131 4.50 16.14 13.28
N PRO A 132 5.07 17.22 13.84
CA PRO A 132 5.29 18.52 13.21
C PRO A 132 6.20 18.37 11.98
N PRO A 133 6.09 19.23 10.95
CA PRO A 133 6.91 19.14 9.75
C PRO A 133 8.36 19.49 10.07
N LYS A 134 9.24 18.49 9.99
CA LYS A 134 10.67 18.59 10.20
C LYS A 134 11.39 17.91 9.05
N GLU A 135 12.39 18.57 8.49
CA GLU A 135 13.25 17.99 7.47
C GLU A 135 14.28 17.06 8.12
N LEU A 136 14.39 15.85 7.60
CA LEU A 136 15.32 14.82 8.03
C LEU A 136 16.61 14.91 7.20
N ALA A 137 17.41 15.94 7.50
CA ALA A 137 18.68 16.19 6.83
C ALA A 137 19.79 15.22 7.28
N ASP A 138 19.82 14.88 8.57
CA ASP A 138 20.84 14.02 9.17
C ASP A 138 20.59 12.53 8.85
N GLY A 139 21.26 12.02 7.82
CA GLY A 139 21.16 10.60 7.41
C GLY A 139 21.66 9.60 8.47
N SER A 140 22.56 10.03 9.37
CA SER A 140 23.10 9.21 10.45
C SER A 140 22.23 9.15 11.71
N GLN A 141 21.19 9.99 11.80
CA GLN A 141 20.31 10.02 12.96
C GLN A 141 19.50 8.71 13.05
N SER A 142 19.33 8.17 14.26
CA SER A 142 18.51 6.98 14.48
C SER A 142 17.01 7.31 14.36
N LEU A 143 16.20 6.32 14.02
CA LEU A 143 14.74 6.46 13.99
C LEU A 143 14.17 6.86 15.36
N LYS A 144 14.78 6.39 16.44
CA LYS A 144 14.40 6.76 17.80
C LYS A 144 14.68 8.24 18.10
N ASP A 145 15.87 8.73 17.79
CA ASP A 145 16.28 10.11 18.08
C ASP A 145 15.54 11.12 17.18
N ALA A 146 15.17 10.70 15.98
CA ALA A 146 14.35 11.48 15.07
C ALA A 146 12.86 11.50 15.47
N GLY A 147 12.46 10.74 16.49
CA GLY A 147 11.05 10.64 16.91
C GLY A 147 10.17 9.89 15.92
N LEU A 148 10.74 9.00 15.10
CA LEU A 148 10.07 8.30 14.00
C LEU A 148 9.51 6.94 14.43
N LEU A 149 8.92 6.88 15.62
CA LEU A 149 8.31 5.67 16.17
C LEU A 149 6.87 5.55 15.70
N ASN A 150 6.56 4.53 14.90
CA ASN A 150 5.26 4.33 14.25
C ASN A 150 4.79 5.56 13.46
N ALA A 151 5.73 6.27 12.85
CA ALA A 151 5.51 7.57 12.22
C ALA A 151 5.30 7.46 10.70
N ALA A 152 4.73 8.52 10.14
CA ALA A 152 4.65 8.73 8.70
C ALA A 152 5.67 9.78 8.25
N ILE A 153 6.36 9.47 7.16
CA ILE A 153 7.34 10.34 6.50
C ILE A 153 6.86 10.57 5.07
N MET A 154 7.11 11.76 4.55
CA MET A 154 6.86 12.18 3.19
C MET A 154 8.17 12.43 2.47
N GLN A 155 8.28 11.88 1.26
CA GLN A 155 9.35 12.17 0.32
C GLN A 155 8.99 13.44 -0.46
N ARG A 156 9.91 14.38 -0.53
CA ARG A 156 9.82 15.59 -1.36
C ARG A 156 10.99 15.60 -2.35
N MET A 157 10.70 15.73 -3.64
CA MET A 157 11.75 15.93 -4.66
C MET A 157 12.39 17.30 -4.47
N LYS A 158 13.69 17.39 -4.74
CA LYS A 158 14.45 18.64 -4.65
C LYS A 158 14.65 19.28 -6.01
#